data_AF-A0A0P6V9T0-F1
#
_entry.id   AF-A0A0P6V9T0-F1
#
_cell.length_a   1.000
_cell.length_b   1.000
_cell.length_c   1.000
_cell.angle_alpha   90.00
_cell.angle_beta   90.00
_cell.angle_gamma   90.00
#
_symmetry.space_group_name_H-M   'P 1'
#
loop_
_entity.id
_entity.type
_entity.pdbx_description
1 polymer ?
#
loop_
_entity_poly.entity_id
_entity_poly.type
_entity_poly.pdbx_seq_one_letter_code
_entity_poly.pdbx_strand_id
1 'polypeptide(L)'
;MHISKPAGPLPAPVPFYRQLYFQVVVAIVLGALLGHFEPAFAESLKPLGDAFIKLVKMIIAPVIFLTIVTGIAGMTHLKTVGRVFGKAMAYFLFFSTLALVVGLVVAHVVQPGAGMNINPADLDQSAVKSYVEKSHDLTLVGFLMDIIPNSLI
;
A
#
# COMPACT_ATOMS: atom_id res chain seq x y z
N MET A 1 27.27 43.44 17.66
CA MET A 1 28.40 42.50 17.75
C MET A 1 27.89 41.13 17.31
N HIS A 2 28.01 40.81 16.01
CA HIS A 2 27.56 39.52 15.45
C HIS A 2 28.65 38.47 15.70
N ILE A 3 28.41 37.54 16.62
CA ILE A 3 29.28 36.39 16.80
C ILE A 3 28.86 35.33 15.78
N SER A 4 29.65 35.22 14.71
CA SER A 4 29.57 34.12 13.75
C SER A 4 29.86 32.82 14.49
N LYS A 5 28.82 31.99 14.69
CA LYS A 5 28.97 30.63 15.23
C LYS A 5 29.93 29.85 14.32
N PRO A 6 31.04 29.29 14.83
CA PRO A 6 31.94 28.51 13.99
C PRO A 6 31.16 27.31 13.41
N ALA A 7 31.33 27.07 12.11
CA ALA A 7 30.74 25.92 11.44
C ALA A 7 31.26 24.64 12.11
N GLY A 8 30.35 23.83 12.65
CA GLY A 8 30.68 22.53 13.21
C GLY A 8 31.19 21.57 12.12
N PRO A 9 31.91 20.50 12.50
CA PRO A 9 32.40 19.52 11.54
C PRO A 9 31.22 18.90 10.77
N LEU A 10 31.40 18.73 9.46
CA LEU A 10 30.41 18.08 8.59
C LEU A 10 30.15 16.65 9.09
N PRO A 11 28.89 16.19 9.17
CA PRO A 11 28.58 14.84 9.60
C PRO A 11 29.26 13.81 8.68
N ALA A 12 29.95 12.83 9.27
CA ALA A 12 30.57 11.76 8.51
C ALA A 12 29.51 10.93 7.76
N PRO A 13 29.81 10.44 6.55
CA PRO A 13 28.87 9.61 5.78
C PRO A 13 28.55 8.33 6.56
N VAL A 14 27.25 8.04 6.68
CA VAL A 14 26.80 6.78 7.28
C VAL A 14 27.14 5.61 6.36
N PRO A 15 27.73 4.53 6.88
CA PRO A 15 28.09 3.38 6.06
C PRO A 15 26.83 2.69 5.51
N PHE A 16 26.94 2.12 4.30
CA PHE A 16 25.80 1.57 3.55
C PHE A 16 24.99 0.50 4.30
N TYR A 17 25.62 -0.33 5.14
CA TYR A 17 24.95 -1.35 5.95
C TYR A 17 24.10 -0.78 7.11
N ARG A 18 24.29 0.50 7.47
CA ARG A 18 23.44 1.22 8.42
C ARG A 18 22.21 1.85 7.76
N GLN A 19 22.10 1.81 6.43
CA GLN A 19 20.92 2.29 5.73
C GLN A 19 19.76 1.32 5.96
N LEU A 20 18.63 1.82 6.46
CA LEU A 20 17.43 1.02 6.72
C LEU A 20 16.95 0.28 5.46
N TYR A 21 17.02 0.94 4.30
CA TYR A 21 16.66 0.32 3.03
C TYR A 21 17.47 -0.96 2.77
N PHE A 22 18.79 -0.90 2.95
CA PHE A 22 19.65 -2.07 2.78
C PHE A 22 19.30 -3.18 3.77
N GLN A 23 19.07 -2.82 5.04
CA GLN A 23 18.66 -3.77 6.08
C GLN A 23 17.33 -4.45 5.75
N VAL A 24 16.35 -3.71 5.23
CA VAL A 24 15.05 -4.26 4.83
C VAL A 24 15.19 -5.22 3.65
N VAL A 25 15.97 -4.86 2.63
CA VAL A 25 16.22 -5.75 1.48
C VAL A 25 16.89 -7.04 1.93
N VAL A 26 17.93 -6.94 2.77
CA VAL A 26 18.60 -8.12 3.35
C VAL A 26 17.62 -8.96 4.17
N ALA A 27 16.77 -8.35 5.00
CA ALA A 27 15.78 -9.07 5.79
C ALA A 27 14.73 -9.79 4.92
N ILE A 28 14.29 -9.19 3.82
CA ILE A 28 13.37 -9.83 2.86
C ILE A 28 14.03 -11.04 2.21
N VAL A 29 15.28 -10.91 1.76
CA VAL A 29 16.02 -12.01 1.14
C VAL A 29 16.22 -13.14 2.16
N LEU A 30 16.66 -12.83 3.38
CA LEU A 30 16.83 -13.82 4.44
C LEU A 30 15.50 -14.50 4.81
N GLY A 31 14.40 -13.75 4.88
CA GLY A 31 13.06 -14.29 5.15
C GLY A 31 12.59 -15.24 4.04
N ALA A 32 12.83 -14.88 2.77
CA ALA A 32 12.52 -15.74 1.63
C ALA A 32 13.36 -17.03 1.62
N LEU A 33 14.67 -16.92 1.89
CA LEU A 33 15.55 -18.09 2.01
C LEU A 33 15.12 -19.00 3.18
N LEU A 34 14.80 -18.41 4.34
CA LEU A 34 14.32 -19.16 5.50
C LEU A 34 13.00 -19.88 5.19
N GLY A 35 12.06 -19.22 4.51
CA GLY A 35 10.80 -19.85 4.07
C GLY A 35 10.99 -20.97 3.06
N HIS A 36 12.05 -20.92 2.26
CA HIS A 36 12.37 -21.98 1.29
C HIS A 36 13.08 -23.18 1.93
N PHE A 37 14.06 -22.94 2.81
CA PHE A 37 14.87 -24.01 3.41
C PHE A 37 14.25 -24.63 4.66
N GLU A 38 13.56 -23.85 5.49
CA GLU A 38 12.98 -24.28 6.78
C GLU A 38 11.53 -23.75 6.94
N PRO A 39 10.57 -24.28 6.15
CA PRO A 39 9.21 -23.73 6.07
C PRO A 39 8.46 -23.81 7.41
N ALA A 40 8.60 -24.90 8.17
CA ALA A 40 7.91 -25.06 9.45
C ALA A 40 8.36 -24.02 10.48
N PHE A 41 9.66 -23.69 10.51
CA PHE A 41 10.17 -22.63 11.38
C PHE A 41 9.73 -21.25 10.88
N ALA A 42 9.75 -21.00 9.57
CA ALA A 42 9.28 -19.74 8.99
C ALA A 42 7.79 -19.47 9.27
N GLU A 43 6.94 -20.49 9.21
CA GLU A 43 5.52 -20.37 9.56
C GLU A 43 5.32 -20.00 11.04
N SER A 44 6.16 -20.54 11.93
CA SER A 44 6.11 -20.20 13.36
C SER A 44 6.42 -18.73 13.65
N LEU A 45 7.11 -18.04 12.72
CA LEU A 45 7.42 -16.61 12.81
C LEU A 45 6.28 -15.72 12.29
N LYS A 46 5.23 -16.28 11.67
CA LYS A 46 4.08 -15.52 11.17
C LYS A 46 3.46 -14.55 12.19
N PRO A 47 3.30 -14.89 13.49
CA PRO A 47 2.78 -13.95 14.49
C PRO A 47 3.58 -12.64 14.59
N LEU A 48 4.89 -12.67 14.32
CA LEU A 48 5.72 -11.46 14.28
C LEU A 48 5.36 -10.56 13.09
N GLY A 49 5.12 -11.16 11.92
CA GLY A 49 4.64 -10.46 10.74
C GLY A 49 3.24 -9.87 10.95
N ASP A 50 2.33 -10.66 11.53
CA ASP A 50 0.97 -10.21 11.84
C ASP A 50 0.99 -9.05 12.86
N ALA A 51 1.84 -9.13 13.88
CA ALA A 51 2.03 -8.05 14.85
C ALA A 51 2.56 -6.78 14.17
N PHE A 52 3.58 -6.89 13.29
CA PHE A 52 4.11 -5.75 12.54
C PHE A 52 3.03 -5.08 11.68
N ILE A 53 2.26 -5.85 10.91
CA ILE A 53 1.17 -5.33 10.09
C ILE A 53 0.09 -4.67 10.96
N LYS A 54 -0.24 -5.23 12.13
CA LYS A 54 -1.22 -4.65 13.05
C LYS A 54 -0.74 -3.30 13.59
N LEU A 55 0.54 -3.18 13.94
CA LEU A 55 1.13 -1.91 14.39
C LEU A 55 1.12 -0.85 13.29
N VAL A 56 1.48 -1.22 12.05
CA VAL A 56 1.42 -0.31 10.90
C VAL A 56 -0.03 0.13 10.65
N LYS A 57 -0.98 -0.81 10.61
CA LYS A 57 -2.42 -0.51 10.41
C LYS A 57 -2.99 0.41 11.49
N MET A 58 -2.58 0.25 12.75
CA MET A 58 -3.01 1.12 13.86
C MET A 58 -2.59 2.59 13.65
N ILE A 59 -1.42 2.82 13.05
CA ILE A 59 -0.85 4.16 12.85
C ILE A 59 -1.38 4.80 11.56
N ILE A 60 -1.71 4.01 10.53
CA ILE A 60 -2.16 4.53 9.22
C ILE A 60 -3.36 5.48 9.36
N ALA A 61 -4.41 5.09 10.08
CA ALA A 61 -5.63 5.89 10.20
C ALA A 61 -5.38 7.30 10.81
N PRO A 62 -4.77 7.44 12.00
CA PRO A 62 -4.53 8.76 12.58
C PRO A 62 -3.53 9.58 11.75
N VAL A 63 -2.50 8.96 11.17
CA VAL A 63 -1.50 9.69 10.36
C VAL A 63 -2.14 10.25 9.08
N ILE A 64 -2.96 9.47 8.37
CA ILE A 64 -3.66 9.96 7.18
C ILE A 64 -4.58 11.12 7.53
N PHE A 65 -5.41 10.97 8.57
CA PHE A 65 -6.34 12.02 8.99
C PHE A 65 -5.61 13.32 9.35
N LEU A 66 -4.62 13.24 10.23
CA LEU A 66 -3.85 14.42 10.66
C LEU A 66 -3.12 15.06 9.48
N THR A 67 -2.52 14.26 8.59
CA THR A 67 -1.80 14.78 7.41
C THR A 67 -2.74 15.50 6.45
N ILE A 68 -3.93 14.94 6.19
CA ILE A 68 -4.91 15.57 5.29
C ILE A 68 -5.48 16.84 5.94
N VAL A 69 -5.89 16.78 7.21
CA VAL A 69 -6.48 17.93 7.93
C VAL A 69 -5.48 19.08 8.03
N THR A 70 -4.26 18.81 8.51
CA THR A 70 -3.22 19.85 8.60
C THR A 70 -2.78 20.35 7.24
N GLY A 71 -2.71 19.47 6.24
CA GLY A 71 -2.42 19.83 4.85
C GLY A 71 -3.46 20.76 4.24
N ILE A 72 -4.76 20.51 4.46
CA ILE A 72 -5.85 21.37 3.99
C ILE A 72 -5.91 22.66 4.80
N ALA A 73 -5.79 22.60 6.13
CA ALA A 73 -5.83 23.76 7.02
C ALA A 73 -4.69 24.76 6.75
N GLY A 74 -3.54 24.28 6.27
CA GLY A 74 -2.42 25.12 5.85
C GLY A 74 -2.65 25.89 4.54
N MET A 75 -3.74 25.61 3.80
CA MET A 75 -4.06 26.30 2.55
C MET A 75 -5.03 27.47 2.79
N THR A 76 -4.66 28.67 2.34
CA THR A 76 -5.45 29.90 2.53
C THR A 76 -6.74 29.97 1.70
N HIS A 77 -6.87 29.19 0.63
CA HIS A 77 -8.03 29.26 -0.27
C HIS A 77 -8.53 27.87 -0.68
N LEU A 78 -9.84 27.64 -0.53
CA LEU A 78 -10.50 26.40 -0.95
C LEU A 78 -10.35 26.11 -2.45
N LYS A 79 -10.25 27.15 -3.30
CA LYS A 79 -9.95 26.98 -4.73
C LYS A 79 -8.60 26.31 -4.99
N THR A 80 -7.61 26.55 -4.13
CA THR A 80 -6.30 25.91 -4.23
C THR A 80 -6.40 24.43 -3.90
N VAL A 81 -7.15 24.07 -2.85
CA VAL A 81 -7.41 22.67 -2.46
C VAL A 81 -8.04 21.91 -3.61
N GLY A 82 -9.11 22.45 -4.21
CA GLY A 82 -9.79 21.83 -5.35
C GLY A 82 -8.87 21.62 -6.57
N ARG A 83 -7.98 22.58 -6.86
CA ARG A 83 -6.99 22.44 -7.95
C ARG A 83 -5.95 21.36 -7.66
N VAL A 84 -5.48 21.25 -6.43
CA VAL A 84 -4.53 20.20 -6.02
C VAL A 84 -5.19 18.83 -6.11
N PHE A 85 -6.41 18.70 -5.56
CA PHE A 85 -7.21 17.47 -5.65
C PHE A 85 -7.46 17.06 -7.11
N GLY A 86 -7.85 17.99 -7.97
CA GLY A 86 -8.06 17.71 -9.40
C GLY A 86 -6.79 17.23 -10.11
N LYS A 87 -5.64 17.84 -9.83
CA LYS A 87 -4.34 17.35 -10.35
C LYS A 87 -4.03 15.95 -9.82
N ALA A 88 -4.20 15.72 -8.53
CA ALA A 88 -3.96 14.41 -7.91
C ALA A 88 -4.87 13.32 -8.50
N MET A 89 -6.15 13.61 -8.72
CA MET A 89 -7.09 12.69 -9.37
C MET A 89 -6.70 12.39 -10.82
N ALA A 90 -6.30 13.40 -11.60
CA ALA A 90 -5.81 13.19 -12.97
C ALA A 90 -4.55 12.31 -12.99
N TYR A 91 -3.59 12.57 -12.09
CA TYR A 91 -2.40 11.72 -11.92
C TYR A 91 -2.78 10.29 -11.51
N PHE A 92 -3.66 10.13 -10.52
CA PHE A 92 -4.10 8.83 -10.04
C PHE A 92 -4.78 8.02 -11.14
N LEU A 93 -5.76 8.59 -11.84
CA LEU A 93 -6.47 7.92 -12.93
C LEU A 93 -5.54 7.53 -14.08
N PHE A 94 -4.64 8.43 -14.48
CA PHE A 94 -3.68 8.15 -15.55
C PHE A 94 -2.73 7.01 -15.19
N PHE A 95 -2.05 7.10 -14.05
CA PHE A 95 -1.06 6.08 -13.66
C PHE A 95 -1.71 4.75 -13.25
N SER A 96 -2.89 4.76 -12.62
CA SER A 96 -3.62 3.52 -12.30
C SER A 96 -4.11 2.81 -13.55
N THR A 97 -4.64 3.56 -14.53
CA THR A 97 -5.06 2.99 -15.82
C THR A 97 -3.87 2.48 -16.59
N LEU A 98 -2.76 3.21 -16.60
CA LEU A 98 -1.51 2.76 -17.22
C LEU A 98 -1.01 1.45 -16.58
N ALA A 99 -1.05 1.34 -15.24
CA ALA A 99 -0.68 0.13 -14.52
C ALA A 99 -1.61 -1.05 -14.89
N LEU A 100 -2.92 -0.82 -15.00
CA LEU A 100 -3.88 -1.84 -15.45
C LEU A 100 -3.59 -2.30 -16.88
N VAL A 101 -3.33 -1.38 -17.81
CA VAL A 101 -2.98 -1.71 -19.21
C VAL A 101 -1.72 -2.55 -19.26
N VAL A 102 -0.66 -2.14 -18.56
CA VAL A 102 0.59 -2.91 -18.49
C VAL A 102 0.35 -4.30 -17.87
N GLY A 103 -0.40 -4.37 -16.77
CA GLY A 103 -0.77 -5.64 -16.13
C GLY A 103 -1.54 -6.57 -17.07
N LEU A 104 -2.47 -6.03 -17.86
CA LEU A 104 -3.24 -6.79 -18.84
C LEU A 104 -2.35 -7.30 -19.98
N VAL A 105 -1.45 -6.46 -20.50
CA VAL A 105 -0.50 -6.87 -21.55
C VAL A 105 0.41 -7.99 -21.03
N VAL A 106 0.97 -7.85 -19.84
CA VAL A 106 1.83 -8.88 -19.23
C VAL A 106 1.04 -10.17 -19.01
N ALA A 107 -0.16 -10.09 -18.45
CA ALA A 107 -1.01 -11.26 -18.24
C ALA A 107 -1.36 -11.96 -19.55
N HIS A 108 -1.68 -11.20 -20.61
CA HIS A 108 -1.99 -11.76 -21.93
C HIS A 108 -0.78 -12.39 -22.62
N VAL A 109 0.43 -11.85 -22.43
CA VAL A 109 1.67 -12.36 -23.05
C VAL A 109 2.27 -13.53 -22.29
N VAL A 110 2.39 -13.41 -20.96
CA VAL A 110 2.97 -14.46 -20.11
C VAL A 110 2.00 -15.61 -19.90
N GLN A 111 0.69 -15.34 -20.03
CA GLN A 111 -0.41 -16.30 -19.81
C GLN A 111 -0.21 -17.13 -18.54
N PRO A 112 -0.06 -16.48 -17.36
CA PRO A 112 0.13 -17.20 -16.11
C PRO A 112 -1.11 -18.04 -15.82
N GLY A 113 -0.98 -19.37 -16.01
CA GLY A 113 -2.07 -20.34 -15.88
C GLY A 113 -2.35 -21.17 -17.13
N ALA A 114 -1.75 -20.85 -18.28
CA ALA A 114 -1.76 -21.75 -19.42
C ALA A 114 -1.17 -23.12 -19.04
N GLY A 115 -1.89 -24.20 -19.34
CA GLY A 115 -1.51 -25.57 -18.95
C GLY A 115 -2.00 -26.02 -17.57
N MET A 116 -2.65 -25.15 -16.79
CA MET A 116 -3.44 -25.61 -15.66
C MET A 116 -4.72 -26.28 -16.18
N ASN A 117 -4.79 -27.61 -16.12
CA ASN A 117 -5.98 -28.41 -16.48
C ASN A 117 -7.09 -28.28 -15.42
N ILE A 118 -7.49 -27.05 -15.11
CA ILE A 118 -8.52 -26.75 -14.13
C ILE A 118 -9.87 -26.76 -14.85
N ASN A 119 -10.72 -27.72 -14.52
CA ASN A 119 -12.10 -27.72 -14.97
C ASN A 119 -12.94 -26.82 -14.05
N PRO A 120 -13.49 -25.69 -14.54
CA PRO A 120 -14.27 -24.75 -13.72
C PRO A 120 -15.52 -25.38 -13.09
N ALA A 121 -16.03 -26.48 -13.66
CA ALA A 121 -17.20 -27.19 -13.18
C ALA A 121 -16.93 -28.03 -11.92
N ASP A 122 -15.68 -28.44 -11.70
CA ASP A 122 -15.26 -29.26 -10.54
C ASP A 122 -14.73 -28.39 -9.39
N LEU A 123 -14.69 -27.07 -9.57
CA LEU A 123 -14.24 -26.12 -8.55
C LEU A 123 -15.35 -25.84 -7.55
N ASP A 124 -15.00 -25.88 -6.27
CA ASP A 124 -15.90 -25.44 -5.20
C ASP A 124 -16.13 -23.93 -5.28
N GLN A 125 -17.30 -23.55 -5.81
CA GLN A 125 -17.71 -22.15 -5.93
C GLN A 125 -18.16 -21.54 -4.60
N SER A 126 -18.24 -22.31 -3.50
CA SER A 126 -18.65 -21.80 -2.19
C SER A 126 -17.78 -20.62 -1.73
N ALA A 127 -16.47 -20.69 -1.99
CA ALA A 127 -15.52 -19.63 -1.67
C ALA A 127 -15.73 -18.36 -2.51
N VAL A 128 -16.29 -18.49 -3.72
CA VAL A 128 -16.47 -17.38 -4.68
C VAL A 128 -17.83 -16.70 -4.51
N LYS A 129 -18.88 -17.43 -4.07
CA LYS A 129 -20.23 -16.90 -3.87
C LYS A 129 -20.26 -15.62 -3.03
N SER A 130 -19.52 -15.59 -1.92
CA SER A 130 -19.46 -14.40 -1.04
C SER A 130 -18.86 -13.16 -1.73
N TYR A 131 -17.97 -13.34 -2.70
CA TYR A 131 -17.41 -12.24 -3.50
C TYR A 131 -18.37 -11.80 -4.59
N VAL A 132 -19.10 -12.74 -5.20
CA VAL A 132 -20.13 -12.44 -6.21
C VAL A 132 -21.27 -11.64 -5.57
N GLU A 133 -21.75 -12.05 -4.40
CA GLU A 133 -22.77 -11.29 -3.66
C GLU A 133 -22.29 -9.87 -3.32
N LYS A 134 -21.08 -9.72 -2.77
CA LYS A 134 -20.50 -8.38 -2.49
C LYS A 134 -20.33 -7.52 -3.74
N SER A 135 -20.12 -8.12 -4.91
CA SER A 135 -19.99 -7.36 -6.15
C SER A 135 -21.30 -6.70 -6.60
N HIS A 136 -22.45 -7.24 -6.19
CA HIS A 136 -23.75 -6.59 -6.42
C HIS A 136 -23.94 -5.32 -5.59
N ASP A 137 -23.27 -5.22 -4.43
CA ASP A 137 -23.32 -4.04 -3.57
C ASP A 137 -22.40 -2.89 -4.05
N LEU A 138 -21.48 -3.17 -4.99
CA LEU A 138 -20.57 -2.18 -5.60
C LEU A 138 -21.29 -1.29 -6.62
N THR A 139 -22.36 -0.63 -6.20
CA THR A 139 -23.07 0.36 -6.99
C THR A 139 -22.41 1.73 -6.84
N LEU A 140 -22.53 2.58 -7.87
CA LEU A 140 -22.01 3.96 -7.82
C LEU A 140 -22.65 4.75 -6.67
N VAL A 141 -23.95 4.51 -6.42
CA VAL A 141 -24.69 5.15 -5.32
C VAL A 141 -24.19 4.65 -3.98
N GLY A 142 -24.00 3.33 -3.80
CA GLY A 142 -23.43 2.74 -2.59
C GLY A 142 -22.06 3.30 -2.27
N PHE A 143 -21.16 3.35 -3.26
CA PHE A 143 -19.83 3.95 -3.12
C PHE A 143 -19.88 5.41 -2.65
N LEU A 144 -20.78 6.23 -3.23
CA LEU A 144 -20.92 7.63 -2.80
C LEU A 144 -21.48 7.75 -1.38
N MET A 145 -22.38 6.85 -0.97
CA MET A 145 -22.90 6.81 0.40
C MET A 145 -21.82 6.37 1.40
N ASP A 146 -20.94 5.43 1.03
CA ASP A 146 -19.84 4.95 1.88
C ASP A 146 -18.76 6.01 2.14
N ILE A 147 -18.68 7.07 1.32
CA ILE A 147 -17.80 8.23 1.58
C ILE A 147 -18.24 8.97 2.84
N ILE A 148 -19.54 8.95 3.16
CA ILE A 148 -20.10 9.59 4.34
C ILE A 148 -20.09 8.57 5.49
N PRO A 149 -19.24 8.75 6.52
CA PRO A 149 -19.18 7.79 7.62
C PRO A 149 -20.47 7.83 8.43
N ASN A 150 -20.98 6.66 8.81
CA ASN A 150 -22.18 6.50 9.64
C ASN A 150 -21.97 6.93 11.11
N SER A 151 -20.70 7.00 11.57
CA SER A 151 -20.30 7.40 12.92
C SER A 151 -18.92 8.06 12.88
N LEU A 152 -18.68 9.02 13.77
CA LEU A 152 -17.36 9.64 13.98
C LEU A 152 -16.43 8.76 14.83
N ILE A 153 -16.99 7.72 15.46
CA ILE A 153 -16.35 6.78 16.39
C ILE A 153 -16.50 5.36 15.86
#